data_AF-A0A508YN54-F1
#
_entry.id   AF-A0A508YN54-F1
#
_cell.length_a   1.000
_cell.length_b   1.000
_cell.length_c   1.000
_cell.angle_alpha   90.00
_cell.angle_beta   90.00
_cell.angle_gamma   90.00
#
_symmetry.space_group_name_H-M   'P 1'
#
loop_
_entity.id
_entity.type
_entity.pdbx_description
1 polymer ?
#
loop_
_entity_poly.entity_id
_entity_poly.type
_entity_poly.pdbx_seq_one_letter_code
_entity_poly.pdbx_strand_id
1 'polypeptide(L)'
;MYNVIYKETFIEGLTDLWKQRKDVVNMLTDAGMELDEGTRVYIYPNVTEFGKMNLLQGYYEGLDLDRIIDYGDLPDPLKYFDYEKFGRDYIATGHDKCIHEMPETGEIVLAF
;
A
#
# COMPACT_ATOMS: atom_id res chain seq x y z
N MET A 1 3.79 -24.31 4.29
CA MET A 1 4.71 -23.17 4.02
C MET A 1 4.25 -22.56 2.72
N TYR A 2 3.42 -21.51 2.76
CA TYR A 2 2.94 -20.87 1.54
C TYR A 2 4.03 -19.95 1.03
N ASN A 3 4.53 -20.21 -0.18
CA ASN A 3 5.44 -19.31 -0.87
C ASN A 3 4.67 -18.06 -1.31
N VAL A 4 4.75 -17.08 -0.42
CA VAL A 4 4.51 -15.67 -0.58
C VAL A 4 5.24 -14.99 -1.74
N ILE A 5 5.04 -15.34 -3.02
CA ILE A 5 5.64 -14.54 -4.12
C ILE A 5 4.81 -13.26 -4.26
N TYR A 6 5.09 -12.27 -3.41
CA TYR A 6 4.51 -10.94 -3.50
C TYR A 6 5.36 -10.06 -4.40
N LYS A 7 4.69 -9.28 -5.25
CA LYS A 7 5.33 -8.32 -6.15
C LYS A 7 4.89 -6.92 -5.76
N GLU A 8 5.33 -6.47 -4.58
CA GLU A 8 5.40 -5.03 -4.31
C GLU A 8 6.31 -4.45 -5.40
N THR A 9 5.74 -3.65 -6.31
CA THR A 9 6.54 -2.98 -7.33
C THR A 9 6.90 -1.62 -6.76
N PHE A 10 8.01 -1.58 -6.02
CA PHE A 10 8.64 -0.33 -5.63
C PHE A 10 9.39 0.21 -6.84
N ILE A 11 9.04 1.43 -7.26
CA ILE A 11 9.77 2.11 -8.33
C ILE A 11 10.39 3.37 -7.73
N GLU A 12 11.71 3.35 -7.63
CA GLU A 12 12.49 4.48 -7.17
C GLU A 12 12.78 5.42 -8.35
N GLY A 13 12.44 6.68 -8.21
CA GLY A 13 12.71 7.71 -9.20
C GLY A 13 11.67 7.81 -10.31
N LEU A 14 11.34 9.06 -10.63
CA LEU A 14 10.30 9.42 -11.60
C LEU A 14 10.55 8.82 -12.98
N THR A 15 11.82 8.79 -13.41
CA THR A 15 12.22 8.29 -14.72
C THR A 15 11.86 6.81 -14.93
N ASP A 16 12.02 5.96 -13.90
CA ASP A 16 11.72 4.54 -14.02
C ASP A 16 10.23 4.25 -13.84
N LEU A 17 9.53 5.06 -13.05
CA LEU A 17 8.07 5.02 -12.94
C LEU A 17 7.42 5.34 -14.29
N TRP A 18 7.91 6.38 -14.98
CA TRP A 18 7.47 6.74 -16.33
C TRP A 18 7.67 5.62 -17.36
N LYS A 19 8.77 4.87 -17.28
CA LYS A 19 9.06 3.77 -18.23
C LYS A 19 8.19 2.55 -17.98
N GLN A 20 7.89 2.24 -16.72
CA GLN A 20 7.24 0.99 -16.34
C GLN A 20 5.72 1.12 -16.17
N ARG A 21 5.26 2.26 -15.65
CA ARG A 21 3.86 2.52 -15.27
C ARG A 21 3.42 3.94 -15.62
N LYS A 22 3.46 4.27 -16.91
CA LYS A 22 3.00 5.58 -17.44
C LYS A 22 1.54 5.88 -17.10
N ASP A 23 0.71 4.85 -17.05
CA ASP A 23 -0.68 4.90 -16.60
C ASP A 23 -0.80 5.46 -15.17
N VAL A 24 0.06 5.02 -14.26
CA VAL A 24 0.09 5.49 -12.86
C VAL A 24 0.55 6.95 -12.81
N VAL A 25 1.57 7.32 -13.58
CA VAL A 25 2.04 8.71 -13.63
C VAL A 25 0.95 9.66 -14.11
N ASN A 26 0.27 9.30 -15.20
CA ASN A 26 -0.83 10.11 -15.73
C ASN A 26 -1.92 10.28 -14.67
N MET A 27 -2.31 9.18 -14.00
CA MET A 27 -3.32 9.22 -12.95
C MET A 27 -2.92 10.17 -11.80
N LEU A 28 -1.68 10.07 -11.31
CA LEU A 28 -1.19 10.95 -10.22
C LEU A 28 -1.13 12.42 -10.66
N THR A 29 -0.71 12.68 -11.89
CA THR A 29 -0.65 14.04 -12.45
C THR A 29 -2.05 14.62 -12.65
N ASP A 30 -2.99 13.82 -13.16
CA ASP A 30 -4.41 14.20 -13.34
C ASP A 30 -5.10 14.43 -12.00
N ALA A 31 -4.67 13.73 -10.95
CA ALA A 31 -5.08 13.97 -9.56
C ALA A 31 -4.44 15.24 -8.95
N GLY A 32 -3.57 15.93 -9.69
CA GLY A 32 -2.95 17.19 -9.29
C GLY A 32 -1.70 17.02 -8.42
N MET A 33 -1.10 15.84 -8.39
CA MET A 33 0.14 15.59 -7.66
C MET A 33 1.35 16.05 -8.46
N GLU A 34 2.21 16.87 -7.84
CA GLU A 34 3.51 17.21 -8.41
C GLU A 34 4.49 16.06 -8.12
N LEU A 35 5.09 15.50 -9.18
CA LEU A 35 6.03 14.39 -9.08
C LEU A 35 7.45 14.90 -9.30
N ASP A 36 8.38 14.48 -8.44
CA ASP A 36 9.81 14.78 -8.53
C ASP A 36 10.66 13.51 -8.38
N GLU A 37 11.98 13.64 -8.44
CA GLU A 37 12.92 12.52 -8.31
C GLU A 37 12.93 11.89 -6.91
N GLY A 38 12.39 12.58 -5.89
CA GLY A 38 12.23 12.04 -4.54
C GLY A 38 10.94 11.25 -4.36
N THR A 39 10.00 11.36 -5.30
CA THR A 39 8.68 10.75 -5.20
C THR A 39 8.77 9.22 -5.20
N ARG A 40 8.22 8.60 -4.16
CA ARG A 40 8.11 7.16 -3.99
C ARG A 40 6.69 6.73 -4.30
N VAL A 41 6.54 5.70 -5.12
CA VAL A 41 5.23 5.16 -5.47
C VAL A 41 5.15 3.68 -5.13
N TYR A 42 4.11 3.33 -4.38
CA TYR A 42 3.73 1.98 -4.01
C TYR A 42 2.43 1.61 -4.73
N ILE A 43 2.42 0.45 -5.36
CA ILE A 43 1.24 -0.05 -6.10
C ILE A 43 0.83 -1.39 -5.48
N TYR A 44 -0.37 -1.41 -4.93
CA TYR A 44 -1.00 -2.60 -4.36
C TYR A 44 -2.01 -3.16 -5.35
N PRO A 45 -2.13 -4.50 -5.48
CA PRO A 45 -2.98 -5.11 -6.49
C PRO A 45 -4.48 -4.92 -6.24
N ASN A 46 -4.89 -4.63 -5.00
CA ASN A 46 -6.27 -4.33 -4.61
C ASN A 46 -6.33 -3.74 -3.19
N VAL A 47 -7.52 -3.28 -2.80
CA VAL A 47 -7.79 -2.71 -1.47
C VAL A 47 -7.52 -3.66 -0.30
N THR A 48 -7.68 -4.97 -0.49
CA THR A 48 -7.44 -5.98 0.55
C THR A 48 -5.95 -6.09 0.87
N GLU A 49 -5.10 -6.16 -0.16
CA GLU A 49 -3.64 -6.17 0.04
C GLU A 49 -3.12 -4.83 0.58
N PHE A 50 -3.69 -3.71 0.13
CA PHE A 50 -3.42 -2.38 0.70
C PHE A 50 -3.77 -2.34 2.21
N GLY A 51 -4.95 -2.82 2.58
CA GLY A 51 -5.41 -2.85 3.97
C GLY A 51 -4.54 -3.75 4.86
N LYS A 52 -4.12 -4.91 4.35
CA LYS A 52 -3.16 -5.79 5.05
C LYS A 52 -1.85 -5.06 5.34
N MET A 53 -1.24 -4.45 4.33
CA MET A 53 0.08 -3.83 4.48
C MET A 53 0.05 -2.63 5.44
N ASN A 54 -0.96 -1.76 5.34
CA ASN A 54 -1.09 -0.61 6.24
C ASN A 54 -1.39 -1.04 7.68
N LEU A 55 -2.24 -2.05 7.86
CA LEU A 55 -2.50 -2.58 9.20
C LEU A 55 -1.24 -3.20 9.79
N LEU A 56 -0.52 -4.03 9.03
CA LEU A 56 0.71 -4.67 9.50
C LEU A 56 1.77 -3.62 9.87
N GLN A 57 2.05 -2.66 8.98
CA GLN A 57 3.03 -1.60 9.25
C GLN A 57 2.64 -0.79 10.49
N GLY A 58 1.42 -0.24 10.54
CA GLY A 58 0.97 0.55 11.69
C GLY A 58 0.90 -0.25 13.00
N TYR A 59 0.54 -1.54 12.93
CA TYR A 59 0.53 -2.44 14.08
C TYR A 59 1.95 -2.72 14.59
N TYR A 60 2.92 -2.96 13.69
CA TYR A 60 4.31 -3.20 14.08
C TYR A 60 5.03 -1.93 14.54
N GLU A 61 4.76 -0.78 13.91
CA GLU A 61 5.25 0.54 14.34
C GLU A 61 4.70 0.92 15.73
N GLY A 62 3.40 0.76 15.95
CA GLY A 62 2.74 1.10 17.21
C GLY A 62 3.16 0.21 18.39
N LEU A 63 3.78 -0.93 18.11
CA LEU A 63 4.30 -1.86 19.11
C LEU A 63 5.83 -1.75 19.30
N ASP A 64 6.49 -0.80 18.62
CA ASP A 64 7.95 -0.59 18.67
C ASP A 64 8.72 -1.89 18.34
N LEU A 65 8.19 -2.66 17.37
CA LEU A 65 8.66 -4.01 17.05
C LEU A 65 9.78 -4.01 16.03
N ASP A 66 10.89 -3.36 16.37
CA ASP A 66 12.20 -3.63 15.77
C ASP A 66 12.73 -5.06 16.12
N ARG A 67 11.98 -5.83 16.91
CA ARG A 67 12.34 -7.18 17.36
C ARG A 67 11.13 -8.10 17.29
N ILE A 68 11.29 -9.16 16.52
CA ILE A 68 10.45 -10.36 16.43
C ILE A 68 9.85 -10.70 17.80
N ILE A 69 8.53 -10.60 17.93
CA ILE A 69 7.79 -11.18 19.06
C ILE A 69 7.17 -12.50 18.61
N ASP A 70 7.54 -13.57 19.33
CA ASP A 70 6.85 -14.85 19.30
C ASP A 70 5.54 -14.71 20.09
N TYR A 71 4.41 -14.78 19.39
CA TYR A 71 3.07 -14.59 19.96
C TYR A 71 2.47 -15.88 20.56
N GLY A 72 3.25 -16.96 20.69
CA GLY A 72 2.79 -18.21 21.31
C GLY A 72 1.53 -18.79 20.65
N ASP A 73 0.61 -19.33 21.45
CA ASP A 73 -0.65 -19.97 21.00
C ASP A 73 -1.83 -19.00 20.82
N LEU A 74 -1.60 -17.68 20.86
CA LEU A 74 -2.68 -16.71 20.67
C LEU A 74 -3.20 -16.79 19.23
N PRO A 75 -4.53 -16.83 19.03
CA PRO A 75 -5.08 -16.79 17.69
C PRO A 75 -4.64 -15.50 17.03
N ASP A 76 -3.91 -15.64 15.93
CA ASP A 76 -3.46 -14.54 15.10
C ASP A 76 -4.66 -13.61 14.77
N PRO A 77 -4.72 -12.40 15.35
CA PRO A 77 -5.87 -11.51 15.18
C PRO A 77 -6.04 -11.09 13.72
N LEU A 78 -4.96 -11.15 12.94
CA LEU A 78 -4.95 -10.94 11.49
C LEU A 78 -5.81 -11.96 10.73
N LYS A 79 -6.09 -13.14 11.29
CA LYS A 79 -6.94 -14.14 10.63
C LYS A 79 -8.43 -13.80 10.65
N TYR A 80 -8.85 -12.91 11.55
CA TYR A 80 -10.26 -12.54 11.74
C TYR A 80 -10.54 -11.09 11.34
N PHE A 81 -9.53 -10.40 10.83
CA PHE A 81 -9.62 -9.00 10.47
C PHE A 81 -10.20 -8.83 9.06
N ASP A 82 -11.14 -7.90 8.92
CA ASP A 82 -11.71 -7.53 7.62
C ASP A 82 -10.83 -6.47 6.95
N TYR A 83 -9.84 -6.96 6.20
CA TYR A 83 -8.86 -6.12 5.51
C TYR A 83 -9.44 -5.26 4.41
N GLU A 84 -10.45 -5.77 3.72
CA GLU A 84 -11.10 -5.02 2.64
C GLU A 84 -11.82 -3.82 3.23
N LYS A 85 -12.62 -4.03 4.28
CA LYS A 85 -13.29 -2.93 4.99
C LYS A 85 -12.29 -1.93 5.54
N PHE A 86 -11.23 -2.38 6.20
CA PHE A 86 -10.21 -1.48 6.74
C PHE A 86 -9.52 -0.67 5.63
N GLY A 87 -9.13 -1.30 4.52
CA GLY A 87 -8.52 -0.58 3.40
C GLY A 87 -9.46 0.48 2.82
N ARG A 88 -10.76 0.15 2.67
CA ARG A 88 -11.79 1.10 2.21
C ARG A 88 -11.97 2.26 3.18
N ASP A 89 -12.06 1.98 4.48
CA ASP A 89 -12.18 3.00 5.53
C ASP A 89 -10.93 3.90 5.56
N TYR A 90 -9.74 3.33 5.39
CA TYR A 90 -8.48 4.08 5.33
C TYR A 90 -8.42 5.04 4.13
N ILE A 91 -8.84 4.58 2.94
CA ILE A 91 -8.95 5.44 1.75
C ILE A 91 -9.99 6.55 2.00
N ALA A 92 -11.17 6.20 2.53
CA ALA A 92 -12.29 7.12 2.71
C ALA A 92 -12.04 8.21 3.77
N THR A 93 -11.25 7.90 4.80
CA THR A 93 -10.89 8.89 5.83
C THR A 93 -9.95 9.98 5.30
N GLY A 94 -9.41 9.83 4.09
CA GLY A 94 -8.57 10.83 3.44
C GLY A 94 -7.33 11.17 4.26
N HIS A 95 -6.86 10.18 5.05
CA HIS A 95 -5.74 10.35 5.96
C HIS A 95 -4.48 10.79 5.21
N ASP A 96 -4.38 10.39 3.94
CA ASP A 96 -3.36 10.84 3.01
C ASP A 96 -3.98 11.26 1.67
N LYS A 97 -3.53 12.40 1.13
CA LYS A 97 -4.01 12.91 -0.17
C LYS A 97 -3.47 12.12 -1.36
N CYS A 98 -2.56 11.20 -1.10
CA CYS A 98 -1.79 10.52 -2.13
C CYS A 98 -2.25 9.08 -2.39
N ILE A 99 -3.45 8.71 -1.92
CA ILE A 99 -4.03 7.37 -2.12
C ILE A 99 -5.07 7.43 -3.25
N HIS A 100 -4.86 6.65 -4.30
CA HIS A 100 -5.73 6.63 -5.48
C HIS A 100 -6.03 5.19 -5.92
N GLU A 101 -7.29 4.89 -6.21
CA GLU A 101 -7.71 3.61 -6.79
C GLU A 101 -7.80 3.73 -8.32
N MET A 102 -7.12 2.84 -9.03
CA MET A 102 -7.17 2.79 -10.48
C MET A 102 -8.51 2.18 -10.95
N PRO A 103 -9.32 2.91 -11.72
CA PRO A 103 -10.67 2.48 -12.06
C PRO A 103 -10.72 1.23 -12.95
N GLU A 104 -9.68 0.97 -13.75
CA GLU A 104 -9.63 -0.16 -14.67
C GLU A 104 -9.11 -1.46 -14.04
N THR A 105 -8.20 -1.36 -13.07
CA THR A 105 -7.49 -2.51 -12.50
C THR A 105 -7.89 -2.80 -11.05
N GLY A 106 -8.46 -1.81 -10.34
CA GLY A 106 -8.69 -1.88 -8.90
C GLY A 106 -7.41 -1.80 -8.07
N GLU A 107 -6.26 -1.52 -8.69
CA GLU A 107 -5.00 -1.29 -8.00
C GLU A 107 -5.10 -0.05 -7.10
N ILE A 108 -4.46 -0.10 -5.94
CA ILE A 108 -4.32 1.06 -5.06
C ILE A 108 -2.92 1.62 -5.24
N VAL A 109 -2.83 2.88 -5.62
CA VAL A 109 -1.59 3.64 -5.75
C VAL A 109 -1.44 4.55 -4.56
N LEU A 110 -0.28 4.51 -3.94
CA LEU A 110 0.12 5.34 -2.81
C LEU A 110 1.43 6.03 -3.16
N ALA A 111 1.48 7.36 -3.07
CA ALA A 111 2.65 8.13 -3.50
C ALA A 111 3.12 9.16 -2.43
N PHE A 112 4.42 9.39 -2.28
CA PHE A 112 4.95 10.34 -1.28
C PHE A 112 6.25 11.01 -1.73
#